data_AF-A0A563U768-F1
#
_entry.id   AF-A0A563U768-F1
#
_cell.length_a   1.000
_cell.length_b   1.000
_cell.length_c   1.000
_cell.angle_alpha   90.00
_cell.angle_beta   90.00
_cell.angle_gamma   90.00
#
_symmetry.space_group_name_H-M   'P 1'
#
loop_
_entity.id
_entity.type
_entity.pdbx_description
1 polymer ?
#
loop_
_entity_poly.entity_id
_entity_poly.type
_entity_poly.pdbx_seq_one_letter_code
_entity_poly.pdbx_strand_id
1 'polypeptide(L)'
;MAPFIETVPVTNLPNSMPEGFTGISLKSNDDFGNPPETQVIRWADHSYWMFEFADNRATAVVAYNWSGKLVKKWNMRNIRYIWDVKLNLAEQTVTFWGQGNEQETLPLKELCLSVHQDEGLIKGIC
;
A
#
# COMPACT_ATOMS: atom_id res chain seq x y z
N MET A 1 4.99 -16.49 3.32
CA MET A 1 3.73 -16.26 4.09
C MET A 1 2.76 -15.56 3.15
N ALA A 2 1.46 -15.90 3.14
CA ALA A 2 0.52 -15.25 2.22
C ALA A 2 0.20 -13.81 2.67
N PRO A 3 0.00 -12.84 1.75
CA PRO A 3 -0.44 -11.51 2.11
C PRO A 3 -1.90 -11.52 2.56
N PHE A 4 -2.27 -10.56 3.40
CA PHE A 4 -3.66 -10.29 3.76
C PHE A 4 -3.92 -8.78 3.88
N ILE A 5 -5.19 -8.39 3.79
CA ILE A 5 -5.62 -7.00 4.04
C ILE A 5 -6.00 -6.87 5.51
N GLU A 6 -5.45 -5.85 6.16
CA GLU A 6 -5.85 -5.41 7.49
C GLU A 6 -6.47 -4.02 7.36
N THR A 7 -7.66 -3.82 7.94
CA THR A 7 -8.24 -2.49 8.11
C THR A 7 -7.76 -1.92 9.44
N VAL A 8 -7.13 -0.75 9.42
CA VAL A 8 -6.58 -0.09 10.61
C VAL A 8 -7.04 1.37 10.69
N PRO A 9 -7.14 1.96 11.90
CA PRO A 9 -7.38 3.39 12.04
C PRO A 9 -6.33 4.22 11.29
N VAL A 10 -6.76 5.32 10.67
CA VAL A 10 -5.82 6.24 9.99
C VAL A 10 -4.81 6.89 10.96
N THR A 11 -5.07 6.85 12.26
CA THR A 11 -4.13 7.27 13.31
C THR A 11 -2.94 6.32 13.51
N ASN A 12 -2.99 5.11 12.95
CA ASN A 12 -1.92 4.11 13.06
C ASN A 12 -0.86 4.25 11.95
N LEU A 13 -0.84 5.40 11.26
CA LEU A 13 0.12 5.69 10.22
C LEU A 13 1.57 5.51 10.68
N PRO A 14 2.46 4.98 9.82
CA PRO A 14 3.88 4.99 10.10
C PRO A 14 4.37 6.43 10.29
N ASN A 15 5.15 6.67 11.36
CA ASN A 15 5.69 8.00 11.67
C ASN A 15 6.56 8.58 10.54
N SER A 16 7.09 7.74 9.64
CA SER A 16 7.89 8.16 8.49
C SER A 16 7.06 8.22 7.21
N MET A 17 6.02 9.07 7.20
CA MET A 17 5.35 9.43 5.95
C MET A 17 6.39 10.03 4.98
N PRO A 18 6.46 9.58 3.71
CA PRO A 18 7.44 10.12 2.79
C PRO A 18 7.14 11.60 2.53
N GLU A 19 8.18 12.38 2.25
CA GLU A 19 8.02 13.81 1.94
C GLU A 19 7.13 14.00 0.69
N GLY A 20 6.20 14.96 0.75
CA GLY A 20 5.31 15.32 -0.36
C GLY A 20 3.99 14.53 -0.44
N PHE A 21 3.60 13.82 0.62
CA PHE A 21 2.30 13.14 0.73
C PHE A 21 1.40 13.85 1.75
N THR A 22 0.11 14.03 1.43
CA THR A 22 -0.84 14.80 2.27
C THR A 22 -1.89 13.95 2.96
N GLY A 23 -2.03 12.68 2.60
CA GLY A 23 -3.07 11.84 3.19
C GLY A 23 -3.05 10.39 2.76
N ILE A 24 -3.88 9.64 3.45
CA ILE A 24 -4.29 8.27 3.15
C ILE A 24 -5.67 8.34 2.51
N SER A 25 -5.93 7.44 1.55
CA SER A 25 -7.22 6.90 1.09
C SER A 25 -8.51 7.74 1.16
N LEU A 26 -9.44 7.53 0.22
CA LEU A 26 -10.80 8.07 0.38
C LEU A 26 -11.66 7.18 1.27
N LYS A 27 -12.74 7.78 1.75
CA LYS A 27 -13.84 7.10 2.40
C LYS A 27 -14.69 6.26 1.44
N SER A 28 -14.88 6.69 0.20
CA SER A 28 -15.50 5.89 -0.87
C SER A 28 -15.10 6.45 -2.25
N ASN A 29 -15.63 5.83 -3.31
CA ASN A 29 -15.42 6.28 -4.69
C ASN A 29 -16.02 7.66 -5.00
N ASP A 30 -16.94 8.16 -4.16
CA ASP A 30 -17.69 9.40 -4.30
C ASP A 30 -17.65 10.33 -3.06
N ASP A 31 -17.10 9.87 -1.93
CA ASP A 31 -16.89 10.66 -0.71
C ASP A 31 -15.40 10.99 -0.52
N PHE A 32 -15.06 12.24 -0.81
CA PHE A 32 -13.70 12.78 -0.67
C PHE A 32 -13.31 13.12 0.77
N GLY A 33 -14.14 12.77 1.77
CA GLY A 33 -13.82 12.91 3.17
C GLY A 33 -12.70 11.95 3.61
N ASN A 34 -11.99 12.34 4.68
CA ASN A 34 -11.00 11.47 5.30
C ASN A 34 -11.70 10.26 5.94
N PRO A 35 -11.33 9.01 5.61
CA PRO A 35 -11.90 7.86 6.26
C PRO A 35 -11.36 7.72 7.69
N PRO A 36 -12.15 7.13 8.61
CA PRO A 36 -11.65 6.79 9.95
C PRO A 36 -10.64 5.63 9.92
N GLU A 37 -10.67 4.81 8.87
CA GLU A 37 -9.85 3.61 8.69
C GLU A 37 -9.26 3.55 7.29
N THR A 38 -8.17 2.80 7.12
CA THR A 38 -7.55 2.51 5.83
C THR A 38 -7.18 1.03 5.75
N GLN A 39 -7.06 0.53 4.53
CA GLN A 39 -6.58 -0.82 4.27
C GLN A 39 -5.05 -0.82 4.17
N VAL A 40 -4.43 -1.82 4.76
CA VAL A 40 -3.00 -2.06 4.74
C VAL A 40 -2.78 -3.48 4.27
N ILE A 41 -1.88 -3.67 3.30
CA ILE A 41 -1.45 -5.03 2.95
C ILE A 41 -0.39 -5.42 3.97
N ARG A 42 -0.59 -6.56 4.64
CA ARG A 42 0.41 -7.18 5.50
C ARG A 42 1.02 -8.35 4.76
N TRP A 43 2.35 -8.34 4.62
CA TRP A 43 3.04 -9.43 3.94
C TRP A 43 4.47 -9.60 4.48
N ALA A 44 4.77 -10.80 4.97
CA ALA A 44 6.01 -11.09 5.69
C ALA A 44 6.22 -10.09 6.85
N ASP A 45 7.39 -9.45 6.93
CA ASP A 45 7.76 -8.41 7.91
C ASP A 45 7.48 -6.99 7.42
N HIS A 46 6.67 -6.85 6.36
CA HIS A 46 6.37 -5.59 5.72
C HIS A 46 4.90 -5.19 5.84
N SER A 47 4.68 -3.87 5.82
CA SER A 47 3.36 -3.25 5.68
C SER A 47 3.34 -2.33 4.48
N TYR A 48 2.30 -2.41 3.67
CA TYR A 48 2.15 -1.63 2.45
C TYR A 48 0.95 -0.71 2.59
N TRP A 49 1.21 0.58 2.49
CA TRP A 49 0.26 1.65 2.71
C TRP A 49 0.05 2.43 1.41
N MET A 50 -1.15 2.94 1.21
CA MET A 50 -1.49 3.77 0.05
C MET A 50 -1.50 5.23 0.48
N PHE A 51 -0.68 6.05 -0.19
CA PHE A 51 -0.58 7.48 0.06
C PHE A 51 -0.87 8.28 -1.19
N GLU A 52 -1.48 9.44 -1.02
CA GLU A 52 -1.74 10.39 -2.10
C GLU A 52 -0.68 11.50 -2.11
N PHE A 53 -0.16 11.82 -3.30
CA PHE A 53 0.74 12.96 -3.45
C PHE A 53 -0.01 14.27 -3.18
N ALA A 54 0.68 15.20 -2.49
CA ALA A 54 0.16 16.51 -2.12
C ALA A 54 -0.34 17.37 -3.30
N ASP A 55 0.27 17.15 -4.47
CA ASP A 55 -0.06 17.83 -5.72
C ASP A 55 -1.17 17.11 -6.52
N ASN A 56 -1.81 16.10 -5.92
CA ASN A 56 -2.91 15.31 -6.50
C ASN A 56 -2.58 14.65 -7.85
N ARG A 57 -1.29 14.41 -8.12
CA ARG A 57 -0.85 13.84 -9.40
C ARG A 57 -1.02 12.33 -9.49
N ALA A 58 -1.00 11.61 -8.36
CA ALA A 58 -0.97 10.15 -8.31
C ALA A 58 -1.17 9.61 -6.87
N THR A 59 -1.42 8.31 -6.76
CA THR A 59 -1.22 7.51 -5.55
C THR A 59 0.17 6.86 -5.55
N ALA A 60 0.72 6.55 -4.39
CA ALA A 60 1.81 5.59 -4.23
C ALA A 60 1.48 4.48 -3.23
N VAL A 61 1.92 3.26 -3.55
CA VAL A 61 2.06 2.17 -2.57
C VAL A 61 3.42 2.32 -1.92
N VAL A 62 3.49 2.32 -0.60
CA VAL A 62 4.73 2.49 0.17
C VAL A 62 4.88 1.33 1.14
N ALA A 63 6.01 0.63 1.05
CA ALA A 63 6.35 -0.46 1.96
C ALA A 63 7.24 0.04 3.11
N TYR A 64 6.91 -0.41 4.31
CA TYR A 64 7.69 -0.25 5.52
C TYR A 64 8.10 -1.60 6.08
N ASN A 65 9.30 -1.71 6.63
CA ASN A 65 9.70 -2.88 7.41
C ASN A 65 9.10 -2.85 8.83
N TRP A 66 9.38 -3.89 9.62
CA TRP A 66 8.91 -4.05 11.01
C TRP A 66 9.28 -2.89 11.94
N SER A 67 10.38 -2.17 11.66
CA SER A 67 10.82 -0.99 12.44
C SER A 67 10.14 0.31 12.03
N GLY A 68 9.21 0.26 11.06
CA GLY A 68 8.52 1.44 10.55
C GLY A 68 9.37 2.31 9.61
N LYS A 69 10.45 1.75 9.04
CA LYS A 69 11.29 2.42 8.06
C LYS A 69 10.79 2.14 6.65
N LEU A 70 10.65 3.18 5.84
CA LEU A 70 10.36 3.06 4.42
C LEU A 70 11.45 2.26 3.71
N VAL A 71 11.05 1.20 3.00
CA VAL A 71 11.98 0.34 2.23
C VAL A 71 11.76 0.43 0.72
N LYS A 72 10.54 0.69 0.26
CA LYS A 72 10.25 0.84 -1.18
C LYS A 72 8.97 1.64 -1.42
N LYS A 73 8.86 2.21 -2.61
CA LYS A 73 7.70 2.94 -3.10
C LYS A 73 7.40 2.56 -4.56
N TRP A 74 6.12 2.37 -4.87
CA TRP A 74 5.60 2.20 -6.23
C TRP A 74 4.61 3.33 -6.51
N ASN A 75 4.86 4.13 -7.55
CA ASN A 75 3.90 5.16 -7.96
C ASN A 75 2.85 4.54 -8.87
N MET A 76 1.59 4.66 -8.50
CA MET A 76 0.44 4.23 -9.30
C MET A 76 0.09 5.36 -10.26
N ARG A 77 0.23 5.12 -11.55
CA ARG A 77 0.17 6.21 -12.55
C ARG A 77 -1.24 6.53 -13.00
N ASN A 78 -2.17 5.59 -12.83
CA ASN A 78 -3.48 5.66 -13.47
C ASN A 78 -4.63 5.72 -12.46
N ILE A 79 -4.34 5.78 -11.17
CA ILE A 79 -5.36 5.87 -10.13
C ILE A 79 -4.95 6.88 -9.08
N ARG A 80 -5.98 7.49 -8.47
CA ARG A 80 -5.86 8.43 -7.37
C ARG A 80 -6.90 8.10 -6.33
N TYR A 81 -6.59 8.49 -5.10
CA TYR A 81 -7.52 8.47 -3.99
C TYR A 81 -8.11 7.07 -3.72
N ILE A 82 -7.25 6.14 -3.32
CA ILE A 82 -7.62 4.73 -3.13
C ILE A 82 -8.66 4.58 -2.03
N TRP A 83 -9.76 3.89 -2.31
CA TRP A 83 -10.80 3.58 -1.32
C TRP A 83 -10.95 2.08 -1.06
N ASP A 84 -10.42 1.21 -1.93
CA ASP A 84 -10.47 -0.24 -1.73
C ASP A 84 -9.27 -0.96 -2.35
N VAL A 85 -8.91 -2.09 -1.75
CA VAL A 85 -7.79 -2.95 -2.08
C VAL A 85 -8.23 -4.39 -1.90
N LYS A 86 -8.14 -5.18 -2.97
CA LYS A 86 -8.52 -6.59 -2.97
C LYS A 86 -7.36 -7.48 -3.37
N LEU A 87 -7.12 -8.50 -2.56
CA LEU A 87 -6.18 -9.58 -2.88
C LEU A 87 -6.90 -10.72 -3.58
N ASN A 88 -6.33 -11.19 -4.69
CA ASN A 88 -6.71 -12.46 -5.30
C ASN A 88 -5.51 -13.42 -5.20
N LEU A 89 -5.54 -14.30 -4.20
CA LEU A 89 -4.45 -15.24 -3.94
C LEU A 89 -4.39 -16.37 -4.99
N ALA A 90 -5.50 -16.70 -5.66
CA ALA A 90 -5.49 -17.70 -6.73
C ALA A 90 -4.79 -17.16 -7.99
N GLU A 91 -5.02 -15.90 -8.32
CA GLU A 91 -4.40 -15.23 -9.47
C GLU A 91 -3.07 -14.55 -9.14
N GLN A 92 -2.68 -14.53 -7.86
CA GLN A 92 -1.48 -13.85 -7.37
C GLN A 92 -1.46 -12.37 -7.75
N THR A 93 -2.58 -11.68 -7.55
CA THR A 93 -2.75 -10.25 -7.85
C THR A 93 -3.32 -9.47 -6.68
N VAL A 94 -3.10 -8.15 -6.73
CA VAL A 94 -3.77 -7.16 -5.89
C VAL A 94 -4.39 -6.10 -6.80
N THR A 95 -5.63 -5.72 -6.55
CA THR A 95 -6.33 -4.67 -7.27
C THR A 95 -6.62 -3.51 -6.34
N PHE A 96 -6.22 -2.32 -6.75
CA PHE A 96 -6.45 -1.06 -6.06
C PHE A 96 -7.54 -0.29 -6.79
N TRP A 97 -8.52 0.23 -6.06
CA TRP A 97 -9.62 1.01 -6.59
C TRP A 97 -9.52 2.45 -6.10
N GLY A 98 -9.49 3.38 -7.04
CA GLY A 98 -9.46 4.81 -6.82
C GLY A 98 -10.77 5.51 -7.18
N GLN A 99 -10.71 6.83 -7.19
CA GLN A 99 -11.81 7.72 -7.54
C GLN A 99 -12.51 7.29 -8.84
N GLY A 100 -13.84 7.39 -8.87
CA GLY A 100 -14.60 7.09 -10.10
C GLY A 100 -14.56 5.62 -10.52
N ASN A 101 -14.15 4.72 -9.61
CA ASN A 101 -13.92 3.29 -9.87
C ASN A 101 -12.79 3.00 -10.88
N GLU A 102 -11.87 3.95 -11.07
CA GLU A 102 -10.60 3.64 -11.76
C GLU A 102 -9.84 2.60 -10.93
N GLN A 103 -9.22 1.62 -11.60
CA GLN A 103 -8.50 0.56 -10.91
C GLN A 103 -7.16 0.26 -11.57
N GLU A 104 -6.22 -0.21 -10.76
CA GLU A 104 -4.94 -0.74 -11.22
C GLU A 104 -4.69 -2.08 -10.51
N THR A 105 -4.36 -3.10 -11.28
CA THR A 105 -4.06 -4.44 -10.77
C THR A 105 -2.57 -4.71 -10.92
N LEU A 106 -1.90 -5.00 -9.82
CA LEU A 106 -0.49 -5.39 -9.79
C LEU A 106 -0.36 -6.88 -9.49
N PRO A 107 0.58 -7.59 -10.14
CA PRO A 107 0.93 -8.93 -9.72
C PRO A 107 1.66 -8.87 -8.37
N LEU A 108 1.38 -9.80 -7.46
CA LEU A 108 1.98 -9.83 -6.12
C LEU A 108 3.52 -9.84 -6.17
N LYS A 109 4.12 -10.47 -7.19
CA LYS A 109 5.57 -10.45 -7.39
C LYS A 109 6.19 -9.05 -7.50
N GLU A 110 5.42 -8.04 -7.93
CA GLU A 110 5.92 -6.66 -8.02
C GLU A 110 6.02 -5.98 -6.66
N LEU A 111 5.13 -6.36 -5.74
CA LEU A 111 5.16 -5.90 -4.35
C LEU A 111 6.06 -6.76 -3.48
N CYS A 112 6.47 -7.94 -3.94
CA CYS A 112 7.32 -8.83 -3.17
C CYS A 112 8.69 -8.20 -2.86
N LEU A 113 9.03 -8.15 -1.58
CA LEU A 113 10.31 -7.68 -1.06
C LEU A 113 11.06 -8.84 -0.40
N SER A 114 12.39 -8.85 -0.55
CA SER A 114 13.24 -9.80 0.18
C SER A 114 13.42 -9.35 1.64
N VAL A 115 13.26 -10.27 2.58
CA VAL A 115 13.63 -10.05 3.98
C VAL A 115 15.15 -10.12 4.09
N HIS A 116 15.78 -9.06 4.61
CA HIS A 116 17.17 -9.11 5.02
C HIS A 116 17.24 -9.45 6.51
N GLN A 117 17.72 -10.65 6.84
CA GLN A 117 18.37 -10.87 8.15
C GLN A 117 19.86 -10.63 7.94
N ASP A 118 20.48 -9.86 8.84
CA ASP A 118 21.93 -9.75 8.94
C ASP A 118 22.53 -11.17 8.90
N GLU A 119 23.58 -11.39 8.09
CA GLU A 119 24.23 -12.69 7.82
C GLU A 119 23.62 -13.58 6.71
N GLY A 120 23.20 -13.00 5.57
CA GLY A 120 23.07 -13.77 4.32
C GLY A 120 21.87 -13.40 3.47
N LEU A 121 22.11 -13.13 2.19
CA LEU A 121 21.08 -12.78 1.22
C LEU A 121 20.16 -13.99 0.94
N ILE A 122 19.01 -14.08 1.60
CA ILE A 122 17.96 -14.97 1.10
C ILE A 122 17.27 -14.26 -0.07
N LYS A 123 17.61 -14.71 -1.29
CA LYS A 123 16.88 -14.30 -2.49
C LYS A 123 15.45 -14.82 -2.40
N GLY A 124 14.51 -13.89 -2.23
CA GLY A 124 13.08 -14.11 -2.31
C GLY A 124 12.53 -14.83 -1.09
N ILE A 125 11.91 -14.08 -0.19
CA ILE A 125 10.85 -14.66 0.63
C ILE A 125 9.68 -13.70 0.63
N CYS A 126 8.91 -13.80 -0.45
CA CYS A 126 7.50 -14.06 -0.29
C CYS A 126 7.32 -15.57 -0.49
#